data_AF-A0A0F9D6P8-F1
#
_entry.id   AF-A0A0F9D6P8-F1
#
_cell.length_a   1.000
_cell.length_b   1.000
_cell.length_c   1.000
_cell.angle_alpha   90.00
_cell.angle_beta   90.00
_cell.angle_gamma   90.00
#
_symmetry.space_group_name_H-M   'P 1'
#
loop_
_entity.id
_entity.type
_entity.pdbx_description
1 polymer ?
#
loop_
_entity_poly.entity_id
_entity_poly.type
_entity_poly.pdbx_seq_one_letter_code
_entity_poly.pdbx_strand_id
1 'polypeptide(L)'
;MYHSIAAPGTKSIDTAPVRSTAAASKAIPLDDNDNDDLEEGATCKSCNGLRLRKEALHFKVGGLNISEFSALPVTGALEFVESLKLTKRESIIAERVLKEVKDRLGFIKNVGLGYLSLDRSSRTISGGEAQRIRLATQMGSSLTGVLYVLDEPSMGLHPRDCAKLLESLSRIRDRGNTVIVVEHDEDTMLWADNIIDMGPGAGLKGGWIT
;
A
#
# COMPACT_ATOMS: atom_id res chain seq x y z
N MET A 1 40.67 32.99 -15.85
CA MET A 1 40.28 33.75 -17.06
C MET A 1 39.00 33.10 -17.56
N TYR A 2 37.78 33.62 -17.44
CA TYR A 2 37.20 34.96 -17.71
C TYR A 2 36.48 35.48 -16.45
N HIS A 3 36.77 36.65 -15.88
CA HIS A 3 36.45 38.04 -16.24
C HIS A 3 34.96 38.44 -16.27
N SER A 4 34.63 39.24 -15.25
CA SER A 4 33.43 40.00 -14.96
C SER A 4 33.19 41.13 -15.97
N ILE A 5 31.93 41.41 -16.29
CA ILE A 5 31.48 42.71 -16.80
C ILE A 5 30.28 43.13 -15.96
N ALA A 6 30.40 44.30 -15.35
CA ALA A 6 29.39 44.96 -14.54
C ALA A 6 28.98 46.31 -15.16
N ALA A 7 27.85 46.82 -14.64
CA ALA A 7 27.32 48.19 -14.63
C ALA A 7 26.19 48.52 -15.65
N PRO A 8 25.34 49.54 -15.39
CA PRO A 8 24.70 49.95 -14.13
C PRO A 8 23.21 50.37 -14.30
N GLY A 9 22.47 50.63 -13.19
CA GLY A 9 21.21 51.39 -13.27
C GLY A 9 20.26 51.27 -12.08
N THR A 10 20.32 52.25 -11.19
CA THR A 10 19.56 52.51 -9.95
C THR A 10 18.01 52.50 -10.05
N LYS A 11 17.33 52.04 -8.98
CA LYS A 11 16.57 52.92 -8.05
C LYS A 11 16.01 52.13 -6.84
N SER A 12 16.23 52.72 -5.68
CA SER A 12 15.82 52.35 -4.33
C SER A 12 14.32 52.52 -4.10
N ILE A 13 13.69 51.54 -3.44
CA ILE A 13 12.41 51.70 -2.75
C ILE A 13 12.60 51.17 -1.33
N ASP A 14 12.51 52.09 -0.37
CA ASP A 14 12.53 51.85 1.07
C ASP A 14 11.30 51.05 1.51
N THR A 15 11.49 49.97 2.25
CA THR A 15 10.43 49.32 3.03
C THR A 15 10.80 49.32 4.51
N ALA A 16 10.04 50.10 5.28
CA ALA A 16 10.12 50.24 6.73
C ALA A 16 9.78 48.94 7.50
N PRO A 17 10.28 48.77 8.73
CA PRO A 17 10.06 47.56 9.53
C PRO A 17 8.68 47.58 10.20
N VAL A 18 7.87 46.54 9.98
CA VAL A 18 6.56 46.38 10.63
C VAL A 18 6.70 45.50 11.88
N ARG A 19 6.22 46.05 13.00
CA ARG A 19 6.32 45.57 14.38
C ARG A 19 5.61 44.23 14.62
N SER A 20 6.25 43.42 15.45
CA SER A 20 5.70 42.30 16.21
C SER A 20 4.56 42.76 17.13
N THR A 21 3.39 42.13 17.01
CA THR A 21 2.31 42.18 18.01
C THR A 21 2.10 40.78 18.57
N ALA A 22 2.55 40.60 19.82
CA ALA A 22 2.27 39.43 20.64
C ALA A 22 0.79 39.39 21.03
N ALA A 23 0.10 38.31 20.66
CA ALA A 23 -1.17 37.92 21.27
C ALA A 23 -0.91 36.68 22.13
N ALA A 24 -1.11 36.84 23.43
CA ALA A 24 -0.89 35.83 24.45
C ALA A 24 -1.87 34.65 24.29
N SER A 25 -1.36 33.47 23.93
CA SER A 25 -2.05 32.20 24.16
C SER A 25 -1.77 31.74 25.59
N LYS A 26 -2.79 31.75 26.45
CA LYS A 26 -2.72 31.14 27.78
C LYS A 26 -2.31 29.67 27.65
N ALA A 27 -1.21 29.30 28.29
CA ALA A 27 -0.80 27.91 28.47
C ALA A 27 -1.87 27.19 29.29
N ILE A 28 -2.35 26.06 28.75
CA ILE A 28 -3.11 25.07 29.50
C ILE A 28 -2.10 24.38 30.43
N PRO A 29 -2.33 24.29 31.76
CA PRO A 29 -1.43 23.56 32.63
C PRO A 29 -1.44 22.09 32.23
N LEU A 30 -0.26 21.56 31.90
CA LEU A 30 -0.04 20.12 31.85
C LEU A 30 0.07 19.67 33.31
N ASP A 31 -1.00 19.09 33.84
CA ASP A 31 -0.91 18.30 35.08
C ASP A 31 -0.18 16.99 34.72
N ASP A 32 1.14 17.01 34.90
CA ASP A 32 2.04 15.86 34.74
C ASP A 32 1.95 14.89 35.93
N ASN A 33 0.74 14.43 36.27
CA ASN A 33 0.54 13.40 37.30
C ASN A 33 -0.78 12.64 37.06
N ASP A 34 -0.81 11.80 36.04
CA ASP A 34 -1.61 10.58 36.07
C ASP A 34 -0.71 9.45 35.58
N ASN A 35 -0.49 8.47 36.47
CA ASN A 35 0.08 7.17 36.16
C ASN A 35 -0.79 6.51 35.10
N ASP A 36 -0.49 6.75 33.83
CA ASP A 36 -1.11 6.07 32.71
C ASP A 36 -0.14 4.97 32.28
N ASP A 37 -0.22 3.84 32.99
CA ASP A 37 0.17 2.52 32.49
C ASP A 37 -0.66 2.26 31.21
N LEU A 38 -0.29 2.90 30.11
CA LEU A 38 -0.89 2.72 28.80
C LEU A 38 -0.49 1.32 28.33
N GLU A 39 -1.29 0.32 28.70
CA GLU A 39 -1.19 -1.04 28.20
C GLU A 39 -1.11 -0.99 26.66
N GLU A 40 0.03 -1.41 26.11
CA GLU A 40 0.24 -1.46 24.67
C GLU A 40 -0.84 -2.35 24.02
N GLY A 41 -1.76 -1.71 23.28
CA GLY A 41 -2.85 -2.41 22.60
C GLY A 41 -4.22 -2.33 23.28
N ALA A 42 -4.40 -1.52 24.32
CA ALA A 42 -5.70 -1.31 24.93
C ALA A 42 -6.75 -0.78 23.93
N THR A 43 -7.94 -1.40 23.91
CA THR A 43 -9.06 -0.96 23.06
C THR A 43 -9.55 0.41 23.50
N CYS A 44 -9.61 1.36 22.58
CA CYS A 44 -10.09 2.72 22.85
C CYS A 44 -11.55 2.70 23.34
N LYS A 45 -11.82 3.22 24.54
CA LYS A 45 -13.16 3.23 25.17
C LYS A 45 -14.20 4.10 24.44
N SER A 46 -13.78 5.08 23.65
CA SER A 46 -14.70 6.01 22.96
C SER A 46 -15.24 5.46 21.64
N CYS A 47 -14.38 4.75 20.88
CA CYS A 47 -14.71 4.18 19.58
C CYS A 47 -14.73 2.64 19.57
N ASN A 48 -14.47 1.99 20.70
CA ASN A 48 -14.35 0.54 20.86
C ASN A 48 -13.39 -0.11 19.84
N GLY A 49 -12.31 0.59 19.49
CA GLY A 49 -11.32 0.11 18.52
C GLY A 49 -11.69 0.32 17.05
N LEU A 50 -12.84 0.92 16.73
CA LEU A 50 -13.30 1.16 15.35
C LEU A 50 -12.60 2.36 14.67
N ARG A 51 -11.83 3.16 15.42
CA ARG A 51 -11.00 4.28 14.95
C ARG A 51 -11.76 5.41 14.24
N LEU A 52 -13.09 5.44 14.37
CA LEU A 52 -13.97 6.41 13.74
C LEU A 52 -14.89 7.09 14.77
N ARG A 53 -15.35 8.30 14.42
CA ARG A 53 -16.39 9.00 15.20
C ARG A 53 -17.74 8.30 15.03
N LYS A 54 -18.63 8.44 16.02
CA LYS A 54 -19.95 7.78 16.03
C LYS A 54 -20.80 8.18 14.82
N GLU A 55 -20.71 9.43 14.39
CA GLU A 55 -21.45 9.94 13.24
C GLU A 55 -21.05 9.25 11.93
N ALA A 56 -19.77 8.91 11.77
CA ALA A 56 -19.29 8.20 10.59
C ALA A 56 -19.84 6.76 10.52
N LEU A 57 -20.06 6.13 11.68
CA LEU A 57 -20.58 4.76 11.79
C LEU A 57 -22.09 4.66 11.52
N HIS A 58 -22.81 5.78 11.50
CA HIS A 58 -24.24 5.81 11.13
C HIS A 58 -24.48 5.62 9.63
N PHE A 59 -23.48 5.91 8.78
CA PHE A 59 -23.61 5.73 7.33
C PHE A 59 -23.45 4.26 6.97
N LYS A 60 -24.46 3.70 6.32
CA LYS A 60 -24.50 2.30 5.91
C LYS A 60 -24.68 2.16 4.42
N VAL A 61 -23.94 1.25 3.82
CA VAL A 61 -24.10 0.79 2.44
C VAL A 61 -24.43 -0.69 2.53
N GLY A 62 -25.51 -1.14 1.88
CA GLY A 62 -25.92 -2.56 1.93
C GLY A 62 -26.16 -3.10 3.35
N GLY A 63 -26.48 -2.23 4.30
CA GLY A 63 -26.70 -2.61 5.71
C GLY A 63 -25.45 -2.59 6.60
N LEU A 64 -24.26 -2.43 6.04
CA LEU A 64 -22.99 -2.36 6.78
C LEU A 64 -22.43 -0.94 6.81
N ASN A 65 -21.89 -0.53 7.96
CA ASN A 65 -21.03 0.64 8.06
C ASN A 65 -19.60 0.31 7.58
N ILE A 66 -18.77 1.35 7.42
CA ILE A 66 -17.41 1.19 6.91
C ILE A 66 -16.53 0.28 7.77
N SER A 67 -16.68 0.30 9.10
CA SER A 67 -15.89 -0.54 9.99
C SER A 67 -16.34 -2.00 9.94
N GLU A 68 -17.65 -2.24 9.86
CA GLU A 68 -18.22 -3.59 9.69
C GLU A 68 -17.76 -4.19 8.36
N PHE A 69 -17.73 -3.40 7.28
CA PHE A 69 -17.18 -3.83 5.99
C PHE A 69 -15.68 -4.12 6.07
N SER A 70 -14.89 -3.25 6.72
CA SER A 70 -13.44 -3.44 6.85
C SER A 70 -13.04 -4.64 7.72
N ALA A 71 -13.92 -5.06 8.63
CA ALA A 71 -13.71 -6.24 9.48
C ALA A 71 -13.99 -7.57 8.74
N LEU A 72 -14.67 -7.53 7.59
CA LEU A 72 -14.86 -8.74 6.77
C LEU A 72 -13.52 -9.23 6.23
N PRO A 73 -13.30 -10.56 6.16
CA PRO A 73 -12.24 -11.12 5.33
C PRO A 73 -12.40 -10.64 3.88
N VAL A 74 -11.30 -10.46 3.16
CA VAL A 74 -11.28 -9.98 1.76
C VAL A 74 -12.22 -10.80 0.87
N THR A 75 -12.33 -12.12 1.09
CA THR A 75 -13.31 -12.95 0.37
C THR A 75 -14.76 -12.54 0.66
N GLY A 76 -15.09 -12.33 1.94
CA GLY A 76 -16.43 -11.88 2.35
C GLY A 76 -16.73 -10.45 1.91
N ALA A 77 -15.74 -9.55 1.94
CA ALA A 77 -15.86 -8.21 1.40
C ALA A 77 -16.13 -8.23 -0.11
N LEU A 78 -15.46 -9.10 -0.86
CA LEU A 78 -15.68 -9.25 -2.30
C LEU A 78 -17.10 -9.74 -2.60
N GLU A 79 -17.55 -10.79 -1.91
CA GLU A 79 -18.92 -11.32 -2.02
C GLU A 79 -19.99 -10.26 -1.66
N PHE A 80 -19.73 -9.46 -0.62
CA PHE A 80 -20.59 -8.35 -0.25
C PHE A 80 -20.71 -7.31 -1.38
N VAL A 81 -19.58 -6.89 -1.98
CA VAL A 81 -19.58 -5.90 -3.07
C VAL A 81 -20.21 -6.47 -4.35
N GLU A 82 -20.09 -7.77 -4.60
CA GLU A 82 -20.74 -8.44 -5.73
C GLU A 82 -22.26 -8.58 -5.57
N SER A 83 -22.73 -8.80 -4.34
CA SER A 83 -24.16 -8.96 -4.03
C SER A 83 -24.90 -7.66 -3.71
N LEU A 84 -24.18 -6.53 -3.66
CA LEU A 84 -24.73 -5.23 -3.30
C LEU A 84 -25.81 -4.77 -4.29
N LYS A 85 -27.03 -4.61 -3.78
CA LYS A 85 -28.17 -4.08 -4.55
C LYS A 85 -28.23 -2.57 -4.42
N LEU A 86 -28.07 -1.88 -5.55
CA LEU A 86 -28.14 -0.43 -5.64
C LEU A 86 -29.28 0.02 -6.56
N THR A 87 -29.83 1.20 -6.32
CA THR A 87 -30.74 1.85 -7.26
C THR A 87 -30.00 2.25 -8.54
N LYS A 88 -30.74 2.48 -9.63
CA LYS A 88 -30.14 2.92 -10.92
C LYS A 88 -29.22 4.14 -10.77
N ARG A 89 -29.64 5.12 -9.96
CA ARG A 89 -28.86 6.34 -9.73
C ARG A 89 -27.58 6.06 -8.96
N GLU A 90 -27.65 5.26 -7.90
CA GLU A 90 -26.49 4.89 -7.10
C GLU A 90 -25.51 4.05 -7.91
N SER A 91 -26.00 3.09 -8.72
CA SER A 91 -25.16 2.28 -9.60
C SER A 91 -24.33 3.13 -10.56
N ILE A 92 -24.92 4.17 -11.17
CA ILE A 92 -24.21 5.08 -12.08
C ILE A 92 -23.11 5.85 -11.33
N ILE A 93 -23.41 6.35 -10.13
CA ILE A 93 -22.45 7.12 -9.33
C ILE A 93 -21.31 6.22 -8.82
N ALA A 94 -21.64 5.01 -8.38
CA ALA A 94 -20.72 4.10 -7.71
C ALA A 94 -19.95 3.19 -8.67
N GLU A 95 -20.31 3.12 -9.96
CA GLU A 95 -19.74 2.18 -10.94
C GLU A 95 -18.21 2.11 -10.89
N ARG A 96 -17.54 3.26 -11.03
CA ARG A 96 -16.07 3.33 -11.03
C ARG A 96 -15.47 2.93 -9.70
N VAL A 97 -16.08 3.35 -8.59
CA VAL A 97 -15.60 3.05 -7.23
C VAL A 97 -15.76 1.56 -6.93
N LEU A 98 -16.91 0.97 -7.25
CA LEU A 98 -17.15 -0.45 -7.04
C LEU A 98 -16.25 -1.31 -7.92
N LYS A 99 -15.98 -0.90 -9.15
CA LYS A 99 -15.01 -1.57 -10.01
C LYS A 99 -13.63 -1.58 -9.36
N GLU A 100 -13.14 -0.41 -8.91
CA GLU A 100 -11.83 -0.30 -8.28
C GLU A 100 -11.73 -1.12 -6.98
N VAL A 101 -12.77 -1.11 -6.15
CA VAL A 101 -12.83 -1.92 -4.93
C VAL A 101 -12.82 -3.40 -5.26
N LYS A 102 -13.63 -3.86 -6.22
CA LYS A 102 -13.65 -5.27 -6.66
C LYS A 102 -12.29 -5.71 -7.20
N ASP A 103 -11.66 -4.88 -8.04
CA ASP A 103 -10.37 -5.19 -8.64
C ASP A 103 -9.29 -5.33 -7.54
N ARG A 104 -9.22 -4.38 -6.60
CA ARG A 104 -8.27 -4.44 -5.47
C ARG A 104 -8.47 -5.64 -4.56
N LEU A 105 -9.72 -5.92 -4.16
CA LEU A 105 -10.05 -7.10 -3.38
C LEU A 105 -9.71 -8.39 -4.15
N GLY A 106 -9.96 -8.40 -5.46
CA GLY A 106 -9.59 -9.47 -6.36
C GLY A 106 -8.09 -9.72 -6.42
N PHE A 107 -7.27 -8.67 -6.50
CA PHE A 107 -5.80 -8.80 -6.48
C PHE A 107 -5.31 -9.39 -5.15
N ILE A 108 -5.83 -8.90 -4.02
CA ILE A 108 -5.48 -9.43 -2.69
C ILE A 108 -5.89 -10.92 -2.57
N LYS A 109 -7.07 -11.28 -3.08
CA LYS A 109 -7.52 -12.68 -3.14
C LYS A 109 -6.61 -13.55 -4.02
N ASN A 110 -6.22 -13.06 -5.19
CA ASN A 110 -5.39 -13.80 -6.16
C ASN A 110 -4.00 -14.13 -5.59
N VAL A 111 -3.41 -13.23 -4.81
CA VAL A 111 -2.15 -13.50 -4.09
C VAL A 111 -2.35 -14.33 -2.81
N GLY A 112 -3.51 -14.97 -2.63
CA GLY A 112 -3.77 -15.88 -1.51
C GLY A 112 -4.04 -15.22 -0.16
N LEU A 113 -4.33 -13.91 -0.12
CA LEU A 113 -4.57 -13.16 1.12
C LEU A 113 -6.06 -12.95 1.40
N GLY A 114 -6.93 -13.80 0.85
CA GLY A 114 -8.38 -13.69 0.99
C GLY A 114 -8.91 -13.78 2.43
N TYR A 115 -8.14 -14.41 3.34
CA TYR A 115 -8.49 -14.59 4.74
C TYR A 115 -8.23 -13.34 5.61
N LEU A 116 -7.48 -12.36 5.09
CA LEU A 116 -7.20 -11.12 5.81
C LEU A 116 -8.42 -10.22 5.83
N SER A 117 -8.66 -9.54 6.95
CA SER A 117 -9.54 -8.37 6.99
C SER A 117 -8.78 -7.09 6.63
N LEU A 118 -9.49 -6.05 6.18
CA LEU A 118 -8.90 -4.77 5.80
C LEU A 118 -8.49 -3.93 7.02
N ASP A 119 -9.07 -4.19 8.18
CA ASP A 119 -8.79 -3.51 9.44
C ASP A 119 -7.62 -4.14 10.22
N ARG A 120 -7.06 -5.26 9.75
CA ARG A 120 -5.93 -5.96 10.38
C ARG A 120 -4.75 -5.01 10.57
N SER A 121 -4.19 -5.02 11.78
CA SER A 121 -3.00 -4.23 12.10
C SER A 121 -1.81 -4.65 11.24
N SER A 122 -1.12 -3.67 10.65
CA SER A 122 0.12 -3.92 9.90
C SER A 122 1.23 -4.56 10.74
N ARG A 123 1.20 -4.38 12.07
CA ARG A 123 2.16 -4.97 13.00
C ARG A 123 2.04 -6.49 13.15
N THR A 124 0.88 -7.07 12.81
CA THR A 124 0.67 -8.52 12.91
C THR A 124 0.86 -9.24 11.58
N ILE A 125 1.23 -8.52 10.52
CA ILE A 125 1.42 -9.06 9.17
C ILE A 125 2.80 -9.73 9.10
N SER A 126 2.85 -10.98 8.63
CA SER A 126 4.12 -11.69 8.42
C SER A 126 4.90 -11.12 7.23
N GLY A 127 6.20 -11.40 7.14
CA GLY A 127 7.03 -10.96 6.00
C GLY A 127 6.45 -11.40 4.65
N GLY A 128 6.06 -12.68 4.53
CA GLY A 128 5.44 -13.21 3.31
C GLY A 128 4.06 -12.61 3.03
N GLU A 129 3.26 -12.29 4.06
CA GLU A 129 2.00 -11.56 3.86
C GLU A 129 2.26 -10.14 3.33
N ALA A 130 3.22 -9.41 3.90
CA ALA A 130 3.56 -8.05 3.48
C ALA A 130 4.07 -8.00 2.03
N GLN A 131 4.88 -8.99 1.64
CA GLN A 131 5.36 -9.14 0.26
C GLN A 131 4.21 -9.36 -0.73
N ARG A 132 3.27 -10.26 -0.39
CA ARG A 132 2.08 -10.50 -1.22
C ARG A 132 1.14 -9.29 -1.29
N ILE A 133 0.98 -8.52 -0.21
CA ILE A 133 0.24 -7.25 -0.23
C ILE A 133 0.88 -6.25 -1.20
N ARG A 134 2.22 -6.15 -1.19
CA ARG A 134 2.96 -5.27 -2.10
C ARG A 134 2.72 -5.68 -3.55
N LEU A 135 2.76 -6.96 -3.86
CA LEU A 135 2.46 -7.50 -5.20
C LEU A 135 1.03 -7.18 -5.65
N ALA A 136 0.02 -7.45 -4.80
CA ALA A 136 -1.37 -7.11 -5.09
C ALA A 136 -1.56 -5.61 -5.37
N THR A 137 -0.85 -4.76 -4.64
CA THR A 137 -0.85 -3.31 -4.85
C THR A 137 -0.28 -2.94 -6.23
N GLN A 138 0.81 -3.59 -6.66
CA GLN A 138 1.38 -3.36 -7.98
C GLN A 138 0.44 -3.79 -9.10
N MET A 139 -0.26 -4.91 -8.95
CA MET A 139 -1.27 -5.36 -9.93
C MET A 139 -2.43 -4.34 -10.10
N GLY A 140 -2.76 -3.59 -9.05
CA GLY A 140 -3.79 -2.55 -9.10
C GLY A 140 -3.34 -1.21 -9.69
N SER A 141 -2.03 -0.97 -9.79
CA SER A 141 -1.50 0.31 -10.31
C SER A 141 -1.77 0.55 -11.81
N SER A 142 -2.20 -0.49 -12.55
CA SER A 142 -2.49 -0.45 -13.99
C SER A 142 -1.37 0.17 -14.84
N LEU A 143 -0.12 0.11 -14.37
CA LEU A 143 1.04 0.62 -15.07
C LEU A 143 1.41 -0.29 -16.25
N THR A 144 1.88 0.31 -17.33
CA THR A 144 2.38 -0.37 -18.54
C THR A 144 3.73 0.23 -18.93
N GLY A 145 4.62 -0.56 -19.54
CA GLY A 145 5.97 -0.11 -19.88
C GLY A 145 6.91 0.09 -18.69
N VAL A 146 6.61 -0.54 -17.54
CA VAL A 146 7.43 -0.46 -16.32
C VAL A 146 8.33 -1.70 -16.20
N LEU A 147 9.54 -1.51 -15.70
CA LEU A 147 10.43 -2.58 -15.26
C LEU A 147 10.23 -2.85 -13.76
N TYR A 148 9.70 -4.02 -13.45
CA TYR A 148 9.61 -4.54 -12.09
C TYR A 148 10.85 -5.36 -11.78
N VAL A 149 11.54 -5.05 -10.67
CA VAL A 149 12.66 -5.85 -10.15
C VAL A 149 12.25 -6.38 -8.77
N LEU A 150 12.24 -7.71 -8.63
CA LEU A 150 11.84 -8.39 -7.41
C LEU A 150 13.00 -9.22 -6.87
N ASP A 151 13.19 -9.15 -5.56
CA ASP A 151 14.21 -9.89 -4.81
C ASP A 151 13.52 -10.98 -4.00
N GLU A 152 13.77 -12.25 -4.36
CA GLU A 152 13.25 -13.48 -3.76
C GLU A 152 11.75 -13.42 -3.39
N PRO A 153 10.84 -13.20 -4.37
CA PRO A 153 9.41 -13.10 -4.15
C PRO A 153 8.77 -14.37 -3.54
N SER A 154 9.41 -15.54 -3.67
CA SER A 154 8.92 -16.81 -3.12
C SER A 154 9.29 -17.04 -1.64
N MET A 155 10.18 -16.22 -1.07
CA MET A 155 10.71 -16.45 0.28
C MET A 155 9.59 -16.53 1.33
N GLY A 156 9.55 -17.65 2.06
CA GLY A 156 8.57 -17.88 3.11
C GLY A 156 7.14 -18.16 2.60
N LEU A 157 6.98 -18.47 1.30
CA LEU A 157 5.73 -18.97 0.74
C LEU A 157 5.66 -20.50 0.85
N HIS A 158 4.45 -20.99 1.09
CA HIS A 158 4.16 -22.41 0.91
C HIS A 158 4.21 -22.75 -0.59
N PRO A 159 4.72 -23.92 -1.02
CA PRO A 159 4.85 -24.28 -2.44
C PRO A 159 3.56 -24.08 -3.26
N ARG A 160 2.40 -24.43 -2.66
CA ARG A 160 1.07 -24.20 -3.26
C ARG A 160 0.77 -22.73 -3.61
N ASP A 161 1.30 -21.78 -2.84
CA ASP A 161 1.08 -20.35 -3.06
C ASP A 161 2.14 -19.73 -3.99
N CYS A 162 3.29 -20.41 -4.20
CA CYS A 162 4.29 -20.02 -5.20
C CYS A 162 3.67 -19.98 -6.61
N ALA A 163 2.88 -20.99 -6.99
CA ALA A 163 2.19 -20.99 -8.29
C ALA A 163 1.27 -19.77 -8.52
N LYS A 164 0.55 -19.31 -7.49
CA LYS A 164 -0.31 -18.12 -7.58
C LYS A 164 0.49 -16.82 -7.71
N LEU A 165 1.64 -16.77 -7.03
CA LEU A 165 2.60 -15.68 -7.18
C LEU A 165 3.10 -15.62 -8.62
N LEU A 166 3.57 -16.74 -9.17
CA LEU A 166 4.09 -16.82 -10.54
C LEU A 166 3.02 -16.43 -11.57
N GLU A 167 1.79 -16.91 -11.41
CA GLU A 167 0.67 -16.50 -12.27
C GLU A 167 0.39 -14.98 -12.18
N SER A 168 0.50 -14.40 -10.99
CA SER A 168 0.33 -12.96 -10.78
C SER A 168 1.45 -12.15 -11.44
N LEU A 169 2.69 -12.63 -11.39
CA LEU A 169 3.84 -12.02 -12.09
C LEU A 169 3.69 -12.12 -13.62
N SER A 170 3.23 -13.26 -14.14
CA SER A 170 2.90 -13.41 -15.55
C SER A 170 1.82 -12.43 -16.00
N ARG A 171 0.78 -12.19 -15.20
CA ARG A 171 -0.24 -11.18 -15.51
C ARG A 171 0.31 -9.76 -15.52
N ILE A 172 1.30 -9.44 -14.69
CA ILE A 172 1.98 -8.13 -14.72
C ILE A 172 2.77 -7.99 -16.02
N ARG A 173 3.55 -9.02 -16.39
CA ARG A 173 4.28 -9.10 -17.67
C ARG A 173 3.36 -8.94 -18.87
N ASP A 174 2.28 -9.72 -18.93
CA ASP A 174 1.35 -9.77 -20.07
C ASP A 174 0.58 -8.46 -20.30
N ARG A 175 0.58 -7.56 -19.30
CA ARG A 175 0.07 -6.18 -19.44
C ARG A 175 1.07 -5.22 -20.10
N GLY A 176 2.17 -5.74 -20.67
CA GLY A 176 3.19 -4.95 -21.35
C GLY A 176 4.25 -4.39 -20.40
N ASN A 177 4.56 -5.12 -19.33
CA ASN A 177 5.65 -4.77 -18.41
C ASN A 177 6.78 -5.80 -18.53
N THR A 178 7.97 -5.42 -18.06
CA THR A 178 9.09 -6.35 -17.90
C THR A 178 9.23 -6.68 -16.43
N VAL A 179 9.41 -7.96 -16.11
CA VAL A 179 9.59 -8.44 -14.74
C VAL A 179 10.93 -9.17 -14.66
N ILE A 180 11.83 -8.65 -13.83
CA ILE A 180 13.09 -9.31 -13.47
C ILE A 180 12.94 -9.82 -12.05
N VAL A 181 13.22 -11.11 -11.87
CA VAL A 181 13.12 -11.78 -10.58
C VAL A 181 14.48 -12.37 -10.24
N VAL A 182 14.99 -12.04 -9.06
CA VAL A 182 16.12 -12.75 -8.43
C VAL A 182 15.52 -13.87 -7.60
N GLU A 183 15.83 -15.12 -7.95
CA GLU A 183 15.30 -16.31 -7.29
C GLU A 183 16.31 -17.44 -7.24
N HIS A 184 16.06 -18.37 -6.33
CA HIS A 184 16.77 -19.64 -6.21
C HIS A 184 15.82 -20.84 -6.20
N ASP A 185 14.51 -20.61 -6.34
CA ASP A 185 13.47 -21.63 -6.43
C ASP A 185 13.38 -22.28 -7.84
N GLU A 186 13.40 -23.61 -7.89
CA GLU A 186 13.39 -24.39 -9.15
C GLU A 186 12.10 -24.20 -9.96
N ASP A 187 10.95 -24.18 -9.29
CA ASP A 187 9.65 -23.99 -9.95
C ASP A 187 9.60 -22.62 -10.64
N THR A 188 10.14 -21.60 -9.99
CA THR A 188 10.23 -20.24 -10.55
C THR A 188 11.17 -20.19 -11.75
N MET A 189 12.32 -20.86 -11.69
CA MET A 189 13.24 -20.95 -12.84
C MET A 189 12.56 -21.63 -14.03
N LEU A 190 11.87 -22.76 -13.80
CA LEU A 190 11.15 -23.49 -14.85
C LEU A 190 9.99 -22.69 -15.46
N TRP A 191 9.41 -21.75 -14.71
CA TRP A 191 8.34 -20.87 -15.16
C TRP A 191 8.84 -19.68 -15.98
N ALA A 192 10.13 -19.33 -15.90
CA ALA A 192 10.67 -18.13 -16.50
C ALA A 192 10.73 -18.21 -18.03
N ASP A 193 10.43 -17.08 -18.69
CA ASP A 193 10.60 -16.98 -20.15
C ASP A 193 12.08 -16.97 -20.56
N ASN A 194 12.94 -16.41 -19.69
CA ASN A 194 14.39 -16.34 -19.85
C ASN A 194 15.05 -16.51 -18.50
N ILE A 195 16.21 -17.18 -18.47
CA ILE A 195 17.03 -17.37 -17.27
C ILE A 195 18.41 -16.79 -17.54
N ILE A 196 18.93 -16.04 -16.57
CA ILE A 196 20.31 -15.54 -16.57
C ILE A 196 20.96 -16.10 -15.31
N ASP A 197 21.99 -16.93 -15.49
CA ASP A 197 22.79 -17.44 -14.39
C ASP A 197 23.96 -16.49 -14.09
N MET A 198 24.27 -16.32 -12.80
CA MET A 198 25.30 -15.42 -12.30
C MET A 198 26.33 -16.23 -11.53
N GLY A 199 27.58 -16.26 -12.00
CA GLY A 199 28.57 -17.18 -11.46
C GLY A 199 30.01 -16.90 -11.86
N PRO A 200 30.92 -17.90 -11.75
CA PRO A 200 30.72 -19.26 -11.21
C PRO A 200 30.76 -19.37 -9.66
N GLY A 201 30.91 -18.27 -8.94
CA GLY A 201 30.86 -18.26 -7.47
C GLY A 201 30.56 -16.88 -6.88
N ALA A 202 30.61 -16.75 -5.55
CA ALA A 202 30.36 -15.47 -4.88
C ALA A 202 31.61 -14.58 -4.78
N GLY A 203 31.41 -13.29 -4.53
CA GLY A 203 32.49 -12.31 -4.29
C GLY A 203 33.39 -12.10 -5.51
N LEU A 204 34.71 -12.15 -5.32
CA LEU A 204 35.71 -11.98 -6.39
C LEU A 204 35.59 -13.01 -7.52
N LYS A 205 34.90 -14.13 -7.29
CA LYS A 205 34.66 -15.20 -8.26
C LYS A 205 33.30 -15.08 -8.98
N GLY A 206 32.55 -14.01 -8.73
CA GLY A 206 31.24 -13.75 -9.33
C GLY A 206 31.22 -12.51 -10.22
N GLY A 207 30.01 -12.07 -10.54
CA GLY A 207 29.78 -10.88 -11.37
C GLY A 207 29.83 -11.15 -12.89
N TRP A 208 29.83 -12.41 -13.29
CA TRP A 208 29.80 -12.83 -14.69
C TRP A 208 28.49 -13.56 -14.99
N ILE A 209 28.01 -13.38 -16.22
CA ILE A 209 26.92 -14.18 -16.78
C ILE A 209 27.55 -15.50 -17.26
N THR A 210 26.96 -16.62 -16.87
CA THR A 210 27.45 -17.98 -17.20
C THR A 210 26.48 -18.78 -18.05
#